data_AF-A0A973RI73-F1
#
_entry.id   AF-A0A973RI73-F1
#
_cell.length_a   1.000
_cell.length_b   1.000
_cell.length_c   1.000
_cell.angle_alpha   90.00
_cell.angle_beta   90.00
_cell.angle_gamma   90.00
#
_symmetry.space_group_name_H-M   'P 1'
#
loop_
_entity.id
_entity.type
_entity.pdbx_description
1 polymer ?
#
loop_
_entity_poly.entity_id
_entity_poly.type
_entity_poly.pdbx_seq_one_letter_code
_entity_poly.pdbx_strand_id
1 'polypeptide(L)'
;MGIRTGQQFLDKHNSMRPHLVIDGEVVTENLTEHPSFRGLAHTYAKLFDLQHDAEFQGKLTFASPTTGDLVNASFLVPRTKEDLVKRREASSVWAEYSNGFLGRTGDYLNSALTALSGAKKFFAQADPVYGERIEAYYEMARE
;
A
#
# COMPACT_ATOMS: atom_id res chain seq x y z
N MET A 1 3.13 12.80 1.52
CA MET A 1 1.73 12.76 2.00
C MET A 1 1.66 11.54 2.90
N GLY A 2 1.13 11.70 4.12
CA GLY A 2 1.15 10.63 5.10
C GLY A 2 0.20 9.48 4.79
N ILE A 3 0.08 8.56 5.74
CA ILE A 3 -0.90 7.47 5.73
C ILE A 3 -2.31 7.95 5.35
N ARG A 4 -2.91 7.31 4.34
CA ARG A 4 -4.28 7.61 3.90
C ARG A 4 -5.30 7.06 4.89
N THR A 5 -6.45 7.71 4.99
CA THR A 5 -7.63 7.17 5.70
C THR A 5 -8.41 6.22 4.79
N GLY A 6 -9.29 5.40 5.38
CA GLY A 6 -10.22 4.56 4.62
C GLY A 6 -11.12 5.38 3.71
N GLN A 7 -11.60 6.55 4.17
CA GLN A 7 -12.41 7.44 3.33
C GLN A 7 -11.63 7.94 2.11
N GLN A 8 -10.37 8.37 2.29
CA GLN A 8 -9.52 8.79 1.17
C GLN A 8 -9.28 7.64 0.18
N PHE A 9 -9.17 6.40 0.65
CA PHE A 9 -9.09 5.22 -0.21
C PHE A 9 -10.37 5.06 -1.04
N LEU A 10 -11.56 5.14 -0.42
CA LEU A 10 -12.84 5.01 -1.11
C LEU A 10 -13.06 6.13 -2.14
N ASP A 11 -12.82 7.38 -1.72
CA ASP A 11 -12.94 8.56 -2.58
C ASP A 11 -12.02 8.47 -3.79
N LYS A 12 -10.78 8.00 -3.58
CA LYS A 12 -9.84 7.81 -4.69
C LYS A 12 -10.40 6.84 -5.72
N HIS A 13 -10.96 5.70 -5.30
CA HIS A 13 -11.53 4.73 -6.23
C HIS A 13 -12.76 5.27 -6.95
N ASN A 14 -13.65 5.99 -6.28
CA ASN A 14 -14.82 6.62 -6.92
C ASN A 14 -14.45 7.76 -7.87
N SER A 15 -13.31 8.43 -7.64
CA SER A 15 -12.79 9.46 -8.55
C SER A 15 -12.15 8.89 -9.81
N MET A 16 -11.75 7.61 -9.80
CA MET A 16 -11.18 6.96 -10.97
C MET A 16 -12.26 6.71 -12.04
N ARG A 17 -11.82 6.54 -13.29
CA ARG A 17 -12.66 6.14 -14.42
C ARG A 17 -12.04 4.94 -15.14
N PRO A 18 -11.89 3.78 -14.46
CA PRO A 18 -11.37 2.58 -15.10
C PRO A 18 -12.43 2.00 -16.04
N HIS A 19 -11.98 1.27 -17.06
CA HIS A 19 -12.87 0.43 -17.84
C HIS A 19 -13.07 -0.90 -17.10
N LEU A 20 -14.18 -1.03 -16.38
CA LEU A 20 -14.54 -2.23 -15.63
C LEU A 20 -15.75 -2.89 -16.26
N VAL A 21 -15.67 -4.22 -16.43
CA VAL A 21 -16.76 -5.04 -16.93
C VAL A 21 -17.02 -6.15 -15.93
N ILE A 22 -18.26 -6.30 -15.48
CA ILE A 22 -18.71 -7.35 -14.56
C ILE A 22 -19.90 -8.03 -15.20
N ASP A 23 -19.82 -9.35 -15.39
CA ASP A 23 -20.91 -10.14 -15.97
C ASP A 23 -21.44 -9.58 -17.32
N GLY A 24 -20.55 -8.95 -18.09
CA GLY A 24 -20.88 -8.33 -19.38
C GLY A 24 -21.35 -6.88 -19.31
N GLU A 25 -21.58 -6.34 -18.12
CA GLU A 25 -22.00 -4.95 -17.91
C GLU A 25 -20.81 -4.04 -17.59
N VAL A 26 -20.78 -2.86 -18.22
CA VAL A 26 -19.75 -1.86 -17.96
C VAL A 26 -20.11 -1.07 -16.71
N VAL A 27 -19.24 -1.09 -15.70
CA VAL A 27 -19.41 -0.33 -14.46
C VAL A 27 -18.58 0.95 -14.53
N THR A 28 -19.25 2.10 -14.54
CA THR A 28 -18.61 3.40 -14.80
C THR A 28 -18.53 4.33 -13.58
N GLU A 29 -19.34 4.09 -12.55
CA GLU A 29 -19.47 4.98 -11.40
C GLU A 29 -19.72 4.21 -10.09
N ASN A 30 -19.59 4.91 -8.96
CA ASN A 30 -19.85 4.39 -7.62
C ASN A 30 -19.20 3.02 -7.36
N LEU A 31 -17.94 2.88 -7.78
CA LEU A 31 -17.21 1.61 -7.76
C LEU A 31 -17.17 1.01 -6.36
N THR A 32 -17.03 1.83 -5.32
CA THR A 32 -16.96 1.34 -3.94
C THR A 32 -18.30 0.88 -3.39
N GLU A 33 -19.40 1.28 -4.00
CA GLU A 33 -20.76 0.92 -3.57
C GLU A 33 -21.40 -0.16 -4.45
N HIS A 34 -20.76 -0.47 -5.58
CA HIS A 34 -21.22 -1.55 -6.47
C HIS A 34 -21.34 -2.87 -5.69
N PRO A 35 -22.45 -3.64 -5.82
CA PRO A 35 -22.69 -4.85 -5.03
C PRO A 35 -21.55 -5.87 -5.05
N SER A 36 -20.90 -6.04 -6.21
CA SER A 36 -19.77 -6.97 -6.38
C SER A 36 -18.48 -6.54 -5.66
N PHE A 37 -18.33 -5.25 -5.31
CA PHE A 37 -17.09 -4.71 -4.76
C PHE A 37 -17.24 -4.17 -3.34
N ARG A 38 -18.43 -3.69 -2.95
CA ARG A 38 -18.62 -2.93 -1.72
C ARG A 38 -18.10 -3.62 -0.46
N GLY A 39 -18.30 -4.92 -0.33
CA GLY A 39 -17.79 -5.68 0.83
C GLY A 39 -16.27 -5.55 0.92
N LEU A 40 -15.58 -5.86 -0.17
CA LEU A 40 -14.13 -5.77 -0.23
C LEU A 40 -13.63 -4.33 -0.10
N ALA A 41 -14.25 -3.37 -0.79
CA ALA A 41 -13.84 -1.97 -0.76
C ALA A 41 -13.86 -1.40 0.66
N HIS A 42 -14.94 -1.67 1.41
CA HIS A 42 -15.06 -1.23 2.80
C HIS A 42 -14.15 -2.00 3.75
N THR A 43 -13.96 -3.31 3.58
CA THR A 43 -12.95 -4.06 4.35
C THR A 43 -11.53 -3.51 4.12
N TYR A 44 -11.21 -3.15 2.87
CA TYR A 44 -9.91 -2.60 2.54
C TYR A 44 -9.72 -1.18 3.07
N ALA A 45 -10.77 -0.36 3.04
CA ALA A 45 -10.78 0.95 3.69
C ALA A 45 -10.46 0.85 5.19
N LYS A 46 -10.92 -0.22 5.88
CA LYS A 46 -10.58 -0.45 7.27
C LYS A 46 -9.10 -0.75 7.51
N LEU A 47 -8.41 -1.41 6.58
CA LEU A 47 -6.94 -1.57 6.67
C LEU A 47 -6.22 -0.22 6.67
N PHE A 48 -6.74 0.76 5.93
CA PHE A 48 -6.20 2.12 5.95
C PHE A 48 -6.50 2.82 7.29
N ASP A 49 -7.73 2.69 7.80
CA ASP A 49 -8.13 3.24 9.11
C ASP A 49 -7.29 2.67 10.27
N LEU A 50 -6.91 1.39 10.23
CA LEU A 50 -6.07 0.77 11.27
C LEU A 50 -4.72 1.49 11.46
N GLN A 51 -4.19 2.14 10.43
CA GLN A 51 -2.94 2.90 10.57
C GLN A 51 -3.08 4.14 11.45
N HIS A 52 -4.32 4.61 11.65
CA HIS A 52 -4.67 5.75 12.50
C HIS A 52 -5.10 5.31 13.90
N ASP A 53 -5.33 4.02 14.12
CA ASP A 53 -5.67 3.47 15.43
C ASP A 53 -4.43 3.48 16.35
N ALA A 54 -4.58 3.99 17.57
CA ALA A 54 -3.49 4.13 18.52
C ALA A 54 -2.82 2.79 18.88
N GLU A 55 -3.58 1.68 18.87
CA GLU A 55 -3.05 0.34 19.15
C GLU A 55 -2.12 -0.16 18.03
N PHE A 56 -2.45 0.17 16.78
CA PHE A 56 -1.79 -0.40 15.60
C PHE A 56 -0.84 0.56 14.90
N GLN A 57 -0.99 1.88 15.06
CA GLN A 57 -0.21 2.89 14.35
C GLN A 57 1.31 2.65 14.49
N GLY A 58 1.79 2.38 15.70
CA GLY A 58 3.20 2.11 15.95
C GLY A 58 3.72 0.84 15.25
N LYS A 59 2.86 -0.16 15.01
CA LYS A 59 3.20 -1.39 14.28
C LYS A 59 3.13 -1.17 12.77
N LEU A 60 2.09 -0.49 12.31
CA LEU A 60 1.75 -0.32 10.90
C LEU A 60 2.48 0.82 10.20
N THR A 61 3.15 1.70 10.94
CA THR A 61 3.75 2.91 10.36
C THR A 61 5.18 3.17 10.83
N PHE A 62 5.90 4.00 10.08
CA PHE A 62 7.17 4.60 10.47
C PHE A 62 7.26 6.01 9.89
N ALA A 63 8.12 6.86 10.46
CA ALA A 63 8.36 8.19 9.92
C ALA A 63 9.12 8.10 8.60
N SER A 64 8.59 8.74 7.55
CA SER A 64 9.26 8.84 6.25
C SER A 64 10.60 9.55 6.42
N PRO A 65 11.69 9.02 5.83
CA PRO A 65 13.00 9.65 5.88
C PRO A 65 13.07 10.97 5.09
N THR A 66 12.13 11.23 4.19
CA THR A 66 12.14 12.44 3.33
C THR A 66 11.21 13.54 3.83
N THR A 67 10.07 13.18 4.43
CA THR A 67 9.04 14.15 4.84
C THR A 67 8.81 14.20 6.35
N GLY A 68 9.18 13.15 7.09
CA GLY A 68 8.84 12.99 8.51
C GLY A 68 7.40 12.54 8.77
N ASP A 69 6.54 12.53 7.74
CA ASP A 69 5.17 12.03 7.84
C ASP A 69 5.16 10.53 8.18
N LEU A 70 4.13 10.06 8.88
CA LEU A 70 3.94 8.62 9.04
C LEU A 70 3.54 8.00 7.71
N VAL A 71 4.24 6.94 7.33
CA VAL A 71 4.00 6.14 6.12
C VAL A 71 3.90 4.66 6.48
N ASN A 72 3.27 3.86 5.62
CA ASN A 72 3.03 2.45 5.89
C ASN A 72 4.34 1.66 6.03
N ALA A 73 4.46 0.83 7.07
CA ALA A 73 5.62 0.00 7.35
C ALA A 73 5.98 -1.00 6.23
N SER A 74 5.06 -1.25 5.29
CA SER A 74 5.35 -2.00 4.06
C SER A 74 6.32 -1.30 3.10
N PHE A 75 6.63 -0.03 3.31
CA PHE A 75 7.72 0.67 2.61
C PHE A 75 9.05 0.67 3.39
N LEU A 76 9.10 0.12 4.61
CA LEU A 76 10.35 0.07 5.37
C LEU A 76 11.36 -0.83 4.66
N VAL A 77 12.53 -0.27 4.31
CA VAL A 77 13.68 -1.02 3.81
C VAL A 77 14.43 -1.60 5.01
N PRO A 78 14.39 -2.93 5.25
CA PRO A 78 14.99 -3.49 6.44
C PRO A 78 16.51 -3.47 6.36
N ARG A 79 17.17 -2.93 7.40
CA ARG A 79 18.63 -2.92 7.57
C ARG A 79 19.07 -3.66 8.83
N THR A 80 18.13 -3.90 9.75
CA THR A 80 18.33 -4.53 11.05
C THR A 80 17.36 -5.67 11.30
N LYS A 81 17.59 -6.45 12.36
CA LYS A 81 16.66 -7.51 12.78
C LYS A 81 15.34 -6.92 13.25
N GLU A 82 15.40 -5.76 13.89
CA GLU A 82 14.28 -5.00 14.42
C GLU A 82 13.37 -4.53 13.28
N ASP A 83 13.94 -4.09 12.15
CA ASP A 83 13.15 -3.75 10.96
C ASP A 83 12.40 -4.97 10.40
N LEU A 84 13.04 -6.14 10.38
CA LEU A 84 12.40 -7.39 9.94
C LEU A 84 11.23 -7.77 10.87
N VAL A 85 11.41 -7.58 12.18
CA VAL A 85 10.35 -7.79 13.17
C VAL A 85 9.19 -6.82 12.91
N LYS A 86 9.47 -5.53 12.72
CA LYS A 86 8.44 -4.52 12.44
C LYS A 86 7.67 -4.82 11.15
N ARG A 87 8.36 -5.23 10.09
CA ARG A 87 7.77 -5.67 8.82
C ARG A 87 6.84 -6.87 9.00
N ARG A 88 7.26 -7.87 9.79
CA ARG A 88 6.45 -9.04 10.13
C ARG A 88 5.20 -8.62 10.90
N GLU A 89 5.36 -7.82 11.95
CA GLU A 89 4.24 -7.35 12.78
C GLU A 89 3.21 -6.57 11.96
N ALA A 90 3.66 -5.68 11.08
CA ALA A 90 2.75 -4.94 10.19
C ALA A 90 1.96 -5.89 9.26
N SER A 91 2.64 -6.86 8.66
CA SER A 91 2.00 -7.86 7.78
C SER A 91 1.02 -8.74 8.57
N SER A 92 1.38 -9.13 9.79
CA SER A 92 0.53 -9.92 10.69
C SER A 92 -0.77 -9.19 11.03
N VAL A 93 -0.73 -7.89 11.35
CA VAL A 93 -1.94 -7.12 11.66
C VAL A 93 -2.94 -7.15 10.51
N TRP A 94 -2.49 -6.96 9.26
CA TRP A 94 -3.38 -7.00 8.09
C TRP A 94 -3.89 -8.41 7.76
N ALA A 95 -3.02 -9.42 7.90
CA ALA A 95 -3.40 -10.81 7.70
C ALA A 95 -4.42 -11.26 8.74
N GLU A 96 -4.23 -10.93 10.02
CA GLU A 96 -5.14 -11.26 11.12
C GLU A 96 -6.48 -10.53 10.97
N TYR A 97 -6.46 -9.24 10.64
CA TYR A 97 -7.70 -8.48 10.39
C TYR A 97 -8.56 -9.11 9.30
N SER A 98 -7.93 -9.63 8.25
CA SER A 98 -8.62 -10.29 7.13
C SER A 98 -8.82 -11.79 7.31
N ASN A 99 -8.44 -12.37 8.45
CA ASN A 99 -8.37 -13.83 8.66
C ASN A 99 -7.65 -14.58 7.53
N GLY A 100 -6.67 -13.93 6.88
CA GLY A 100 -5.92 -14.47 5.75
C GLY A 100 -6.69 -14.56 4.42
N PHE A 101 -7.94 -14.07 4.33
CA PHE A 101 -8.72 -14.12 3.09
C PHE A 101 -8.26 -13.09 2.05
N LEU A 102 -7.62 -12.00 2.46
CA LEU A 102 -7.08 -10.99 1.54
C LEU A 102 -5.64 -11.32 1.16
N GLY A 103 -5.45 -12.10 0.09
CA GLY A 103 -4.11 -12.49 -0.39
C GLY A 103 -3.38 -11.45 -1.26
N ARG A 104 -4.02 -10.32 -1.57
CA ARG A 104 -3.48 -9.25 -2.45
C ARG A 104 -3.66 -7.87 -1.82
N THR A 105 -3.40 -7.76 -0.53
CA THR A 105 -3.36 -6.48 0.17
C THR A 105 -2.18 -5.61 -0.28
N GLY A 106 -2.26 -4.32 0.02
CA GLY A 106 -1.39 -3.30 -0.57
C GLY A 106 0.05 -3.41 -0.06
N ASP A 107 0.22 -3.91 1.16
CA ASP A 107 1.51 -4.19 1.78
C ASP A 107 2.35 -5.16 0.94
N TYR A 108 1.73 -6.15 0.29
CA TYR A 108 2.45 -7.06 -0.61
C TYR A 108 3.10 -6.32 -1.79
N LEU A 109 2.33 -5.47 -2.50
CA LEU A 109 2.85 -4.72 -3.66
C LEU A 109 3.85 -3.63 -3.24
N ASN A 110 3.60 -2.95 -2.12
CA ASN A 110 4.53 -2.00 -1.53
C ASN A 110 5.87 -2.67 -1.19
N SER A 111 5.82 -3.90 -0.68
CA SER A 111 7.00 -4.71 -0.38
C SER A 111 7.78 -5.11 -1.61
N ALA A 112 7.07 -5.51 -2.68
CA ALA A 112 7.70 -5.79 -3.97
C ALA A 112 8.40 -4.53 -4.51
N LEU A 113 7.73 -3.38 -4.49
CA LEU A 113 8.31 -2.11 -4.92
C LEU A 113 9.52 -1.70 -4.07
N THR A 114 9.47 -1.93 -2.75
CA THR A 114 10.60 -1.70 -1.82
C THR A 114 11.80 -2.58 -2.17
N ALA A 115 11.58 -3.83 -2.54
CA ALA A 115 12.66 -4.72 -3.00
C ALA A 115 13.24 -4.27 -4.35
N LEU A 116 12.37 -3.86 -5.28
CA LEU A 116 12.78 -3.37 -6.60
C LEU A 116 13.60 -2.07 -6.51
N SER A 117 13.23 -1.14 -5.63
CA SER A 117 14.01 0.09 -5.42
C SER A 117 15.41 -0.18 -4.86
N GLY A 118 15.53 -1.18 -3.98
CA GLY A 118 16.83 -1.68 -3.51
C GLY A 118 17.72 -2.26 -4.62
N ALA A 119 17.14 -2.62 -5.78
CA ALA A 119 17.85 -3.16 -6.93
C ALA A 119 18.30 -2.09 -7.95
N LYS A 120 18.44 -0.81 -7.55
CA LYS A 120 18.93 0.29 -8.41
C LYS A 120 20.10 -0.11 -9.33
N LYS A 121 21.14 -0.72 -8.76
CA LYS A 121 22.36 -1.11 -9.50
C LYS A 121 22.09 -2.14 -10.60
N PHE A 122 21.06 -2.97 -10.46
CA PHE A 122 20.64 -3.92 -11.49
C PHE A 122 19.99 -3.17 -12.66
N PHE A 123 19.02 -2.30 -12.38
CA PHE A 123 18.33 -1.50 -13.41
C PHE A 123 19.27 -0.55 -14.16
N ALA A 124 20.24 0.04 -13.45
CA ALA A 124 21.23 0.95 -14.04
C ALA A 124 22.17 0.31 -15.07
N GLN A 125 22.23 -1.03 -15.16
CA GLN A 125 23.03 -1.73 -16.17
C GLN A 125 22.48 -1.55 -17.59
N ALA A 126 21.17 -1.37 -17.72
CA ALA A 126 20.54 -1.10 -19.02
C ALA A 126 20.68 0.38 -19.39
N ASP A 127 20.37 1.27 -18.45
CA ASP A 127 20.56 2.72 -18.55
C ASP A 127 20.53 3.30 -17.13
N PRO A 128 21.45 4.21 -16.74
CA PRO A 128 21.42 4.87 -15.43
C PRO A 128 20.05 5.46 -15.05
N VAL A 129 19.29 5.96 -16.03
CA VAL A 129 17.95 6.54 -15.82
C VAL A 129 16.96 5.54 -15.21
N TYR A 130 17.10 4.24 -15.49
CA TYR A 130 16.19 3.23 -14.93
C TYR A 130 16.46 2.98 -13.44
N GLY A 131 17.71 3.07 -13.02
CA GLY A 131 18.07 3.02 -11.60
C GLY A 131 17.49 4.22 -10.83
N GLU A 132 17.56 5.42 -11.42
CA GLU A 132 16.99 6.63 -10.81
C GLU A 132 15.46 6.56 -10.75
N ARG A 133 14.81 6.12 -11.83
CA ARG A 133 13.33 6.04 -11.91
C ARG A 133 12.72 5.05 -10.94
N ILE A 134 13.34 3.89 -10.70
CA ILE A 134 12.77 2.91 -9.76
C ILE A 134 12.83 3.41 -8.31
N GLU A 135 13.89 4.12 -7.92
CA GLU A 135 13.97 4.77 -6.61
C GLU A 135 12.96 5.91 -6.50
N ALA A 136 12.91 6.80 -7.50
CA ALA A 136 11.97 7.92 -7.51
C ALA A 136 10.50 7.45 -7.46
N TYR A 137 10.17 6.36 -8.17
CA TYR A 137 8.82 5.78 -8.14
C TYR A 137 8.48 5.16 -6.78
N TYR A 138 9.43 4.48 -6.14
CA TYR A 138 9.26 3.98 -4.78
C TYR A 138 9.04 5.11 -3.77
N GLU A 139 9.82 6.19 -3.85
CA GLU A 139 9.63 7.37 -2.99
C GLU A 139 8.25 7.99 -3.24
N MET A 140 7.89 8.23 -4.49
CA MET A 140 6.57 8.75 -4.86
C MET A 140 5.41 7.87 -4.33
N ALA A 141 5.57 6.55 -4.32
CA ALA A 141 4.55 5.63 -3.82
C ALA A 141 4.48 5.55 -2.29
N ARG A 142 5.61 5.77 -1.60
CA ARG A 142 5.69 5.80 -0.15
C ARG A 142 5.02 7.05 0.42
N GLU A 143 5.22 8.19 -0.24
CA GLU A 143 4.61 9.49 0.11
C GLU A 143 3.16 9.63 -0.39
#